data_AF-A0A0F8WTM7-F1
#
_entry.id   AF-A0A0F8WTM7-F1
#
_cell.length_a   1.000
_cell.length_b   1.000
_cell.length_c   1.000
_cell.angle_alpha   90.00
_cell.angle_beta   90.00
_cell.angle_gamma   90.00
#
_symmetry.space_group_name_H-M   'P 1'
#
loop_
_entity.id
_entity.type
_entity.pdbx_description
1 polymer ?
#
loop_
_entity_poly.entity_id
_entity_poly.type
_entity_poly.pdbx_seq_one_letter_code
_entity_poly.pdbx_strand_id
1 'polypeptide(L)' 'EAGAAVSTPTCGPCLGGHMGVLAKGERAIATTNRNFVGRMGHLESEVFLSNPAVAAASAVLGHIGSPEELGL' A
#
# COMPACT_ATOMS: atom_id res chain seq x y z
N GLU A 1 -2.51 -19.85 -0.54
CA GLU A 1 -2.18 -18.51 -0.01
C GLU A 1 -2.31 -17.47 -1.13
N ALA A 2 -2.54 -16.20 -0.81
CA ALA A 2 -2.87 -15.15 -1.79
C ALA A 2 -1.67 -14.56 -2.56
N GLY A 3 -0.47 -15.12 -2.42
CA GLY A 3 0.74 -14.63 -3.11
C GLY A 3 1.36 -13.36 -2.52
N ALA A 4 1.01 -12.99 -1.29
CA ALA A 4 1.58 -11.83 -0.61
C ALA A 4 3.06 -12.05 -0.25
N ALA A 5 3.87 -11.01 -0.37
CA ALA A 5 5.24 -11.00 0.14
C ALA A 5 5.25 -10.62 1.63
N VAL A 6 5.61 -11.56 2.50
CA VAL A 6 5.71 -11.32 3.95
C VAL A 6 7.12 -10.86 4.29
N SER A 7 7.25 -9.71 4.94
CA SER A 7 8.53 -9.13 5.35
C SER A 7 8.90 -9.51 6.79
N THR A 8 10.20 -9.36 7.13
CA THR A 8 10.61 -9.32 8.53
C THR A 8 9.96 -8.11 9.23
N PRO A 9 9.72 -8.20 10.56
CA PRO A 9 9.13 -7.11 11.31
C PRO A 9 9.95 -5.82 11.19
N THR A 10 9.45 -4.88 10.40
CA THR A 10 10.06 -3.58 10.09
C THR A 10 8.94 -2.58 9.81
N CYS A 11 9.27 -1.29 9.71
CA CYS A 11 8.31 -0.27 9.30
C CYS A 11 8.04 -0.25 7.77
N GLY A 12 8.63 -1.17 7.00
CA GLY A 12 8.50 -1.22 5.55
C GLY A 12 9.05 0.05 4.87
N PRO A 13 8.41 0.53 3.79
CA PRO A 13 8.87 1.68 3.01
C PRO A 13 8.50 3.01 3.66
N CYS A 14 8.63 3.14 4.98
CA CYS A 14 8.22 4.36 5.68
C CYS A 14 9.02 5.61 5.27
N LEU A 15 10.28 5.48 4.84
CA LEU A 15 11.11 6.62 4.40
C LEU A 15 11.77 6.29 3.05
N GLY A 16 11.03 5.61 2.18
CA GLY A 16 11.56 5.14 0.89
C GLY A 16 12.70 4.11 1.00
N GLY A 17 12.75 3.34 2.09
CA GLY A 17 13.74 2.27 2.31
C GLY A 17 13.11 0.89 2.45
N HIS A 18 13.91 -0.17 2.51
CA HIS A 18 13.44 -1.57 2.67
C HIS A 18 12.54 -2.07 1.52
N MET A 19 11.70 -3.08 1.77
CA MET A 19 10.84 -3.68 0.75
C MET A 19 9.61 -2.81 0.45
N GLY A 20 9.20 -2.77 -0.81
CA GLY A 20 8.02 -2.03 -1.26
C GLY A 20 8.25 -0.55 -1.53
N VAL A 21 9.49 -0.15 -1.88
CA VAL A 21 9.78 1.22 -2.31
C VAL A 21 9.12 1.50 -3.66
N LEU A 22 8.36 2.59 -3.73
CA LEU A 22 7.60 2.97 -4.92
C LEU A 22 8.49 3.64 -5.96
N ALA A 23 8.36 3.19 -7.20
CA ALA A 23 8.96 3.80 -8.38
C ALA A 23 8.20 5.07 -8.82
N LYS A 24 8.74 5.73 -9.84
CA LYS A 24 8.12 6.93 -10.43
C LYS A 24 6.73 6.61 -10.99
N GLY A 25 5.72 7.35 -10.55
CA GLY A 25 4.34 7.21 -11.02
C GLY A 25 3.56 6.03 -10.42
N GLU A 26 4.18 5.24 -9.54
CA GLU A 26 3.47 4.16 -8.86
C GLU A 26 2.51 4.67 -7.78
N ARG A 27 1.48 3.87 -7.53
CA ARG A 27 0.46 4.15 -6.53
C ARG A 27 0.39 3.01 -5.53
N ALA A 28 0.33 3.34 -4.25
CA ALA A 28 0.11 2.37 -3.19
C ALA A 28 -1.11 2.74 -2.36
N ILE A 29 -1.89 1.72 -2.00
CA ILE A 29 -2.80 1.78 -0.86
C ILE A 29 -2.08 1.19 0.35
N ALA A 30 -2.07 1.91 1.46
CA ALA A 30 -1.24 1.58 2.62
C ALA A 30 -1.98 1.78 3.94
N THR A 31 -1.66 0.91 4.90
CA THR A 31 -2.14 0.96 6.29
C THR A 31 -1.21 1.74 7.23
N THR A 32 -0.26 2.50 6.65
CA THR A 32 0.57 3.45 7.40
C THR A 32 -0.25 4.68 7.78
N ASN A 33 0.35 5.61 8.53
CA ASN A 33 -0.31 6.83 9.00
C ASN A 33 0.16 8.11 8.28
N ARG A 34 0.98 7.99 7.24
CA ARG A 34 1.61 9.13 6.55
C ARG A 34 1.64 8.89 5.04
N ASN A 35 1.30 9.92 4.28
CA ASN A 35 1.23 9.89 2.81
C ASN A 35 1.79 11.15 2.14
N PHE A 36 2.70 11.86 2.80
CA PHE A 36 3.35 13.02 2.18
C PHE A 36 4.17 12.61 0.95
N VAL A 37 4.43 13.56 0.06
CA VAL A 37 5.18 13.35 -1.19
C VAL A 37 6.53 12.70 -0.93
N GLY A 38 6.85 11.61 -1.64
CA GLY A 38 8.09 10.86 -1.47
C GLY A 38 8.17 9.97 -0.23
N ARG A 39 7.05 9.80 0.52
CA ARG A 39 7.03 8.99 1.75
C ARG A 39 7.53 7.57 1.54
N MET A 40 7.03 6.91 0.49
CA MET A 40 7.30 5.49 0.22
C MET A 40 8.28 5.26 -0.94
N GLY A 41 8.91 6.31 -1.47
CA GLY A 41 9.82 6.18 -2.60
C GLY A 41 9.90 7.46 -3.42
N HIS A 42 9.67 7.34 -4.73
CA HIS A 42 9.81 8.46 -5.65
C HIS A 42 8.87 9.63 -5.31
N LEU A 43 9.30 10.87 -5.59
CA LEU A 43 8.50 12.09 -5.37
C LEU A 43 7.23 12.16 -6.24
N GLU A 44 7.17 11.35 -7.30
CA GLU A 44 5.99 11.24 -8.18
C GLU A 44 5.17 9.98 -7.88
N SER A 45 5.46 9.28 -6.77
CA SER A 45 4.59 8.20 -6.28
C SER A 45 3.47 8.76 -5.42
N GLU A 46 2.33 8.06 -5.41
CA GLU A 46 1.15 8.45 -4.64
C GLU A 46 0.83 7.39 -3.60
N VAL A 47 0.48 7.82 -2.39
CA VAL A 47 0.13 6.94 -1.27
C VAL A 47 -1.27 7.29 -0.77
N PHE A 48 -2.15 6.28 -0.75
CA PHE A 48 -3.52 6.38 -0.25
C PHE A 48 -3.61 5.64 1.09
N LEU A 49 -4.09 6.32 2.12
CA LEU A 49 -4.22 5.73 3.44
C LEU A 49 -5.55 4.99 3.58
N SER A 50 -5.52 3.80 4.14
CA SER A 50 -6.72 3.01 4.40
C SER A 50 -6.58 2.17 5.68
N ASN A 51 -7.70 1.61 6.12
CA ASN A 51 -7.67 0.53 7.11
C ASN A 51 -7.25 -0.80 6.43
N PRO A 52 -6.96 -1.86 7.22
CA PRO A 52 -6.58 -3.16 6.67
C PRO A 52 -7.64 -3.84 5.80
N ALA A 53 -8.93 -3.65 6.10
CA ALA A 53 -10.01 -4.28 5.34
C ALA A 53 -10.08 -3.74 3.90
N VAL A 54 -10.01 -2.41 3.73
CA VAL A 54 -9.98 -1.75 2.43
C VAL A 54 -8.68 -2.08 1.68
N ALA A 55 -7.53 -2.13 2.37
CA ALA A 55 -6.26 -2.51 1.73
C ALA A 55 -6.32 -3.94 1.18
N ALA A 56 -6.88 -4.88 1.95
CA ALA A 56 -7.06 -6.25 1.50
C ALA A 56 -8.05 -6.36 0.34
N ALA A 57 -9.20 -5.67 0.41
CA ALA A 57 -10.18 -5.65 -0.67
C ALA A 57 -9.58 -5.07 -1.97
N SER A 58 -8.87 -3.96 -1.85
CA SER A 58 -8.20 -3.30 -2.98
C SER A 58 -7.11 -4.18 -3.61
N ALA A 59 -6.38 -4.95 -2.79
CA ALA A 59 -5.39 -5.91 -3.30
C ALA A 59 -6.03 -7.05 -4.11
N VAL A 60 -7.27 -7.45 -3.79
CA VAL A 60 -8.04 -8.44 -4.57
C VAL A 60 -8.62 -7.80 -5.83
N LEU A 61 -9.16 -6.58 -5.74
CA LEU A 61 -9.85 -5.89 -6.83
C LEU A 61 -8.91 -5.28 -7.89
N GLY A 62 -7.64 -5.05 -7.53
CA GLY A 62 -6.66 -4.37 -8.41
C GLY A 62 -6.88 -2.86 -8.56
N HIS A 63 -7.81 -2.29 -7.79
CA HIS A 63 -8.08 -0.87 -7.68
C HIS A 63 -8.57 -0.55 -6.26
N ILE A 64 -8.62 0.74 -5.90
CA ILE A 64 -9.12 1.14 -4.58
C ILE A 64 -10.62 0.85 -4.49
N GLY A 65 -10.99 -0.09 -3.63
CA GLY A 65 -12.37 -0.55 -3.43
C GLY A 65 -12.61 -1.07 -2.03
N SER A 66 -13.87 -1.29 -1.67
CA SER A 66 -14.30 -1.66 -0.32
C SER A 66 -14.64 -3.16 -0.19
N PRO A 67 -14.63 -3.73 1.03
CA PRO A 67 -15.01 -5.12 1.25
C PRO A 67 -16.42 -5.48 0.75
N GLU A 68 -17.34 -4.52 0.77
CA GLU A 68 -18.72 -4.69 0.31
C GLU A 68 -18.80 -5.04 -1.18
N GLU A 69 -17.84 -4.57 -1.99
CA GLU A 69 -17.74 -4.93 -3.42
C GLU A 69 -17.37 -6.40 -3.63
N LEU A 70 -16.76 -7.04 -2.63
CA LEU A 70 -16.46 -8.47 -2.59
C LEU A 70 -17.57 -9.30 -1.92
N GLY A 71 -18.65 -8.65 -1.45
CA GLY A 71 -19.73 -9.29 -0.69
C GLY A 71 -19.37 -9.67 0.74
N LEU A 72 -18.40 -8.97 1.34
CA LEU A 72 -17.98 -9.13 2.75
C LEU A 72 -18.69 -8.15 3.69
#